data_AF-A0A966S0C7-F1
#
_entry.id   AF-A0A966S0C7-F1
#
_cell.length_a   1.000
_cell.length_b   1.000
_cell.length_c   1.000
_cell.angle_alpha   90.00
_cell.angle_beta   90.00
_cell.angle_gamma   90.00
#
_symmetry.space_group_name_H-M   'P 1'
#
loop_
_entity.id
_entity.type
_entity.pdbx_description
1 polymer ?
#
loop_
_entity_poly.entity_id
_entity_poly.type
_entity_poly.pdbx_seq_one_letter_code
_entity_poly.pdbx_strand_id
1 'polypeptide(L)'
;MIGFIGFLPVMGFQYGSMNLITIHDILSWPSIVVIAASFCGVYGWILLRLLVKDHEMCPIKVNAYSMLFGGPLALITSFLFEKSPLQNWKNLEVEPYFGWMALIIFISNLICFNLYGYLLKRFSATLISFFGLLSPLFASLNAYFFLNEPFHPIILLSATLVSFGLWIVYRIESKQGYVGIFKMGNYPVTQVSI
;
A
#
# COMPACT_ATOMS: atom_id res chain seq x y z
N MET A 1 -6.12 -16.94 -0.47
CA MET A 1 -7.56 -16.84 -0.84
C MET A 1 -8.44 -16.49 0.37
N ILE A 2 -8.29 -17.14 1.54
CA ILE A 2 -9.12 -16.85 2.73
C ILE A 2 -9.08 -15.37 3.16
N GLY A 3 -7.89 -14.74 3.22
CA GLY A 3 -7.78 -13.31 3.57
C GLY A 3 -8.45 -12.36 2.56
N PHE A 4 -8.51 -12.74 1.28
CA PHE A 4 -9.21 -11.98 0.25
C PHE A 4 -10.72 -12.10 0.40
N ILE A 5 -11.23 -13.29 0.73
CA ILE A 5 -12.66 -13.51 1.03
C ILE A 5 -13.10 -12.67 2.25
N GLY A 6 -12.24 -12.55 3.26
CA GLY A 6 -12.49 -11.71 4.44
C GLY A 6 -12.69 -10.21 4.14
N PHE A 7 -12.23 -9.75 2.98
CA PHE A 7 -12.37 -8.37 2.53
C PHE A 7 -13.73 -8.07 1.88
N LEU A 8 -14.42 -9.10 1.36
CA LEU A 8 -15.68 -8.95 0.62
C LEU A 8 -16.80 -8.27 1.44
N PRO A 9 -17.00 -8.55 2.74
CA PRO A 9 -18.03 -7.89 3.53
C PRO A 9 -17.82 -6.37 3.67
N VAL A 10 -16.56 -5.92 3.78
CA VAL A 10 -16.22 -4.48 3.82
C VAL A 10 -16.46 -3.82 2.47
N MET A 11 -16.08 -4.47 1.36
CA MET A 11 -16.44 -3.97 0.04
C MET A 11 -17.96 -3.84 -0.10
N GLY A 12 -18.72 -4.88 0.25
CA GLY A 12 -20.19 -4.85 0.15
C GLY A 12 -20.82 -3.71 0.96
N PHE A 13 -20.27 -3.40 2.13
CA PHE A 13 -20.74 -2.28 2.96
C PHE A 13 -20.41 -0.91 2.35
N GLN A 14 -19.18 -0.70 1.88
CA GLN A 14 -18.77 0.56 1.27
C GLN A 14 -19.50 0.85 -0.05
N TYR A 15 -19.90 -0.19 -0.79
CA TYR A 15 -20.69 -0.06 -2.02
C TYR A 15 -22.21 0.06 -1.77
N GLY A 16 -22.66 -0.02 -0.53
CA GLY A 16 -24.06 -0.27 -0.13
C GLY A 16 -25.11 0.80 -0.42
N SER A 17 -24.92 1.72 -1.38
CA SER A 17 -25.96 2.71 -1.72
C SER A 17 -26.15 3.08 -3.19
N MET A 18 -25.48 2.48 -4.18
CA MET A 18 -25.73 2.90 -5.57
C MET A 18 -25.49 1.82 -6.63
N ASN A 19 -26.59 1.38 -7.26
CA ASN A 19 -26.71 0.69 -8.54
C ASN A 19 -26.05 -0.70 -8.69
N LEU A 20 -26.79 -1.61 -9.35
CA LEU A 20 -26.24 -2.87 -9.83
C LEU A 20 -25.06 -2.57 -10.77
N ILE A 21 -23.89 -3.12 -10.48
CA ILE A 21 -22.68 -2.95 -11.29
C ILE A 21 -23.02 -3.38 -12.73
N THR A 22 -23.14 -2.41 -13.62
CA THR A 22 -23.37 -2.69 -15.04
C THR A 22 -22.00 -2.91 -15.69
N ILE A 23 -21.92 -3.75 -16.72
CA ILE A 23 -20.67 -3.99 -17.47
C ILE A 23 -20.07 -2.66 -17.99
N HIS A 24 -20.93 -1.68 -18.26
CA HIS A 24 -20.56 -0.32 -18.66
C HIS A 24 -19.83 0.47 -17.55
N ASP A 25 -20.13 0.23 -16.27
CA ASP A 25 -19.45 0.89 -15.14
C ASP A 25 -18.03 0.32 -14.95
N ILE A 26 -17.87 -0.98 -15.16
CA ILE A 26 -16.58 -1.68 -15.14
C ILE A 26 -15.69 -1.23 -16.31
N LEU A 27 -16.27 -1.02 -17.50
CA LEU A 27 -15.53 -0.63 -18.71
C LEU A 27 -15.60 0.90 -18.98
N SER A 28 -15.73 1.71 -17.94
CA SER A 28 -15.65 3.16 -18.08
C SER A 28 -14.18 3.64 -18.12
N TRP A 29 -13.93 4.81 -18.73
CA TRP A 29 -12.59 5.40 -18.78
C TRP A 29 -11.92 5.54 -17.39
N PRO A 30 -12.60 6.01 -16.34
CA PRO A 30 -12.02 6.06 -14.99
C PRO A 30 -11.60 4.67 -14.48
N SER A 31 -12.42 3.64 -14.70
CA SER A 31 -12.11 2.27 -14.29
C SER A 31 -10.84 1.74 -14.97
N ILE A 32 -10.69 1.97 -16.27
CA ILE A 32 -9.48 1.59 -17.02
C ILE A 32 -8.24 2.31 -16.48
N VAL A 33 -8.35 3.61 -16.20
CA VAL A 33 -7.25 4.41 -15.64
C VAL A 33 -6.86 3.92 -14.24
N VAL A 34 -7.82 3.62 -13.37
CA VAL A 34 -7.56 3.08 -12.02
C VAL A 34 -6.91 1.71 -12.09
N ILE A 35 -7.38 0.83 -12.99
CA ILE A 35 -6.75 -0.48 -13.22
C ILE A 35 -5.30 -0.29 -13.68
N ALA A 36 -5.05 0.55 -14.70
CA ALA A 36 -3.70 0.83 -15.20
C ALA A 36 -2.79 1.41 -14.10
N ALA A 37 -3.30 2.36 -13.31
CA ALA A 37 -2.58 2.94 -12.19
C ALA A 37 -2.22 1.89 -11.12
N SER A 38 -3.13 0.96 -10.83
CA SER A 38 -2.88 -0.13 -9.88
C SER A 38 -1.76 -1.08 -10.37
N PHE A 39 -1.74 -1.41 -11.67
CA PHE A 39 -0.65 -2.20 -12.26
C PHE A 39 0.68 -1.47 -12.17
N CYS A 40 0.73 -0.18 -12.52
CA CYS A 40 1.93 0.64 -12.38
C CYS A 40 2.41 0.69 -10.92
N GLY A 41 1.48 0.84 -9.96
CA GLY A 41 1.79 0.83 -8.53
C GLY A 41 2.39 -0.49 -8.07
N VAL A 42 1.77 -1.62 -8.41
CA VAL A 42 2.29 -2.97 -8.08
C VAL A 42 3.65 -3.20 -8.72
N TYR A 43 3.83 -2.81 -9.99
CA TYR A 43 5.11 -2.91 -10.69
C TYR A 43 6.20 -2.10 -10.00
N GLY A 44 5.90 -0.87 -9.57
CA GLY A 44 6.82 -0.04 -8.78
C GLY A 44 7.27 -0.72 -7.48
N TRP A 45 6.35 -1.38 -6.76
CA TRP A 45 6.69 -2.13 -5.56
C TRP A 45 7.53 -3.38 -5.83
N ILE A 46 7.29 -4.07 -6.96
CA ILE A 46 8.10 -5.21 -7.38
C ILE A 46 9.53 -4.75 -7.69
N LEU A 47 9.69 -3.65 -8.43
CA LEU A 47 11.00 -3.05 -8.68
C LEU A 47 11.69 -2.64 -7.37
N LEU A 48 10.99 -1.95 -6.47
CA LEU A 48 11.56 -1.60 -5.15
C LEU A 48 12.11 -2.85 -4.47
N ARG A 49 11.34 -3.93 -4.41
CA ARG A 49 11.79 -5.19 -3.81
C ARG A 49 13.00 -5.77 -4.53
N LEU A 50 13.03 -5.78 -5.86
CA LEU A 50 14.15 -6.26 -6.66
C LEU A 50 15.44 -5.48 -6.32
N LEU A 51 15.39 -4.15 -6.33
CA LEU A 51 16.55 -3.31 -6.00
C LEU A 51 17.01 -3.50 -4.54
N VAL A 52 16.07 -3.59 -3.62
CA VAL A 52 16.35 -3.62 -2.19
C VAL A 52 16.83 -5.01 -1.72
N LYS A 53 16.29 -6.09 -2.31
CA LYS A 53 16.60 -7.47 -1.93
C LYS A 53 17.68 -8.10 -2.81
N ASP A 54 17.56 -8.00 -4.13
CA ASP A 54 18.43 -8.73 -5.07
C ASP A 54 19.68 -7.93 -5.43
N HIS A 55 19.58 -6.59 -5.46
CA HIS A 55 20.73 -5.68 -5.62
C HIS A 55 21.24 -5.11 -4.28
N GLU A 56 20.73 -5.60 -3.16
CA GLU A 56 21.09 -5.23 -1.78
C GLU A 56 21.09 -3.72 -1.47
N MET A 57 20.39 -2.92 -2.27
CA MET A 57 20.39 -1.47 -2.09
C MET A 57 19.72 -1.08 -0.77
N CYS A 58 20.21 0.00 -0.17
CA CYS A 58 19.56 0.59 1.01
C CYS A 58 18.18 1.14 0.59
N PRO A 59 17.09 0.83 1.34
CA PRO A 59 15.75 1.35 1.05
C PRO A 59 15.71 2.87 0.87
N ILE A 60 16.49 3.59 1.68
CA ILE A 60 16.61 5.06 1.64
C ILE A 60 17.11 5.54 0.29
N LYS A 61 18.11 4.86 -0.30
CA LYS A 61 18.66 5.24 -1.61
C LYS A 61 17.63 5.04 -2.71
N VAL A 62 16.94 3.90 -2.71
CA VAL A 62 15.93 3.61 -3.74
C VAL A 62 14.77 4.60 -3.64
N ASN A 63 14.30 4.87 -2.43
CA ASN A 63 13.24 5.84 -2.16
C ASN A 63 13.64 7.27 -2.57
N ALA A 64 14.90 7.67 -2.31
CA ALA A 64 15.44 8.95 -2.75
C ALA A 64 15.44 9.08 -4.28
N TYR A 65 15.86 8.03 -5.01
CA TYR A 65 15.75 8.03 -6.48
C TYR A 65 14.30 8.10 -6.94
N SER A 66 13.39 7.33 -6.32
CA SER A 66 11.96 7.37 -6.63
C SER A 66 11.38 8.77 -6.46
N MET A 67 11.78 9.52 -5.42
CA MET A 67 11.32 10.89 -5.20
C MET A 67 11.97 11.89 -6.16
N LEU A 68 13.27 11.72 -6.44
CA LEU A 68 14.01 12.59 -7.34
C LEU A 68 13.43 12.57 -8.76
N PHE A 69 12.99 11.40 -9.24
CA PHE A 69 12.37 11.27 -10.56
C PHE A 69 10.85 11.41 -10.52
N GLY A 70 10.19 10.90 -9.49
CA GLY A 70 8.73 10.97 -9.35
C GLY A 70 8.20 12.38 -9.09
N GLY A 71 8.92 13.19 -8.31
CA GLY A 71 8.52 14.58 -8.01
C GLY A 71 8.42 15.47 -9.26
N PRO A 72 9.47 15.56 -10.10
CA PRO A 72 9.41 16.30 -11.36
C PRO A 72 8.33 15.78 -12.31
N LEU A 73 8.15 14.45 -12.41
CA LEU A 73 7.08 13.88 -13.22
C LEU A 73 5.70 14.30 -12.70
N ALA A 74 5.49 14.27 -11.38
CA ALA A 74 4.25 14.74 -10.75
C ALA A 74 4.01 16.24 -11.03
N LEU A 75 5.06 17.06 -10.97
CA LEU A 75 4.99 18.49 -11.28
C LEU A 75 4.60 18.72 -12.74
N ILE A 76 5.22 17.99 -13.68
CA ILE A 76 4.87 18.04 -15.10
C ILE A 76 3.41 17.64 -15.30
N THR A 77 2.94 16.57 -14.64
CA THR A 77 1.52 16.17 -14.76
C THR A 77 0.56 17.21 -14.20
N SER A 78 0.90 17.90 -13.12
CA SER A 78 0.09 19.02 -12.61
C SER A 78 -0.03 20.13 -13.66
N PHE A 79 1.08 20.55 -14.29
CA PHE A 79 1.05 21.57 -15.33
C PHE A 79 0.25 21.20 -16.58
N LEU A 80 0.21 19.90 -16.94
CA LEU A 80 -0.49 19.44 -18.13
C LEU A 80 -1.99 19.25 -17.91
N PHE A 81 -2.42 18.85 -16.70
CA PHE A 81 -3.79 18.38 -16.47
C PHE A 81 -4.59 19.22 -15.48
N GLU A 82 -3.95 20.03 -14.62
CA GLU A 82 -4.69 20.92 -13.71
C GLU A 82 -5.11 22.21 -14.41
N LYS A 83 -6.35 22.66 -14.13
CA LYS A 83 -6.84 23.95 -14.61
C LYS A 83 -6.21 25.07 -13.78
N SER A 84 -5.46 25.95 -14.44
CA SER A 84 -4.86 27.17 -13.86
C SER A 84 -4.00 26.92 -12.60
N PRO A 85 -2.94 26.10 -12.67
CA PRO A 85 -2.11 25.75 -11.50
C PRO A 85 -1.55 27.00 -10.79
N LEU A 86 -1.11 28.00 -11.56
CA LEU A 86 -0.54 29.25 -11.03
C LEU A 86 -1.57 30.12 -10.28
N GLN A 87 -2.87 29.99 -10.57
CA GLN A 87 -3.91 30.75 -9.88
C GLN A 87 -4.28 30.13 -8.54
N ASN A 88 -4.22 28.80 -8.45
CA ASN A 88 -4.41 28.07 -7.19
C ASN A 88 -3.31 28.42 -6.17
N TRP A 89 -2.09 28.72 -6.65
CA TRP A 89 -0.96 29.11 -5.79
C TRP A 89 -1.15 30.48 -5.14
N LYS A 90 -1.90 31.40 -5.77
CA LYS A 90 -2.16 32.73 -5.21
C LYS A 90 -3.12 32.71 -4.02
N ASN A 91 -4.01 31.72 -3.98
CA ASN A 91 -5.00 31.55 -2.90
C ASN A 91 -4.49 30.61 -1.80
N LEU A 92 -3.24 30.17 -1.87
CA LEU A 92 -2.67 29.22 -0.93
C LEU A 92 -2.27 29.93 0.36
N GLU A 93 -2.80 29.48 1.49
CA GLU A 93 -2.26 29.84 2.79
C GLU A 93 -0.88 29.18 2.94
N VAL A 94 0.15 29.97 2.63
CA VAL A 94 1.53 29.51 2.45
C VAL A 94 2.06 28.82 3.70
N GLU A 95 1.80 29.38 4.88
CA GLU A 95 2.37 28.91 6.14
C GLU A 95 1.85 27.50 6.56
N PRO A 96 0.53 27.26 6.71
CA PRO A 96 0.04 25.93 7.09
C PRO A 96 0.31 24.88 6.00
N TYR A 97 0.27 25.27 4.72
CA TYR A 97 0.46 24.33 3.62
C TYR A 97 1.85 23.68 3.65
N PHE A 98 2.91 24.48 3.76
CA PHE A 98 4.27 23.93 3.79
C PHE A 98 4.54 23.14 5.08
N GLY A 99 3.92 23.53 6.21
CA GLY A 99 3.98 22.76 7.45
C GLY A 99 3.39 21.35 7.29
N TRP A 100 2.17 21.24 6.77
CA TRP A 100 1.53 19.95 6.52
C TRP A 100 2.22 19.13 5.44
N MET A 101 2.70 19.78 4.37
CA MET A 101 3.48 19.13 3.33
C MET A 101 4.78 18.54 3.89
N ALA A 102 5.53 19.31 4.69
CA ALA A 102 6.75 18.84 5.34
C ALA A 102 6.47 17.67 6.29
N LEU A 103 5.37 17.74 7.05
CA LEU A 103 4.94 16.66 7.94
C LEU A 103 4.62 15.38 7.17
N ILE A 104 3.85 15.47 6.07
CA ILE A 104 3.54 14.31 5.22
C ILE A 104 4.80 13.73 4.58
N ILE A 105 5.72 14.58 4.10
CA ILE A 105 7.00 14.11 3.57
C ILE A 105 7.80 13.40 4.66
N PHE A 106 7.85 13.95 5.87
CA PHE A 106 8.61 13.32 6.94
C PHE A 106 8.00 11.96 7.36
N ILE A 107 6.70 11.93 7.67
CA ILE A 107 6.05 10.71 8.15
C ILE A 107 5.93 9.67 7.04
N SER A 108 5.29 10.02 5.92
CA SER A 108 5.01 9.04 4.87
C SER A 108 6.28 8.68 4.11
N ASN A 109 6.98 9.68 3.61
CA ASN A 109 8.07 9.49 2.65
C ASN A 109 9.38 9.06 3.33
N LEU A 110 9.73 9.63 4.50
CA LEU A 110 10.97 9.27 5.18
C LEU A 110 10.79 8.09 6.15
N ILE A 111 9.69 8.01 6.89
CA ILE A 111 9.50 6.91 7.87
C ILE A 111 8.81 5.72 7.21
N CYS A 112 7.56 5.87 6.74
CA CYS A 112 6.73 4.76 6.29
C CYS A 112 7.29 4.04 5.05
N PHE A 113 7.70 4.77 4.01
CA PHE A 113 8.26 4.15 2.79
C PHE A 113 9.56 3.38 3.06
N ASN A 114 10.44 3.92 3.91
CA ASN A 114 11.67 3.24 4.28
C ASN A 114 11.42 2.02 5.16
N LEU A 115 10.48 2.12 6.11
CA LEU A 115 10.03 0.98 6.91
C LEU A 115 9.42 -0.10 6.02
N TYR A 116 8.62 0.27 5.02
CA TYR A 116 8.05 -0.67 4.06
C TYR A 116 9.13 -1.37 3.24
N GLY A 117 10.14 -0.63 2.74
CA GLY A 117 11.29 -1.22 2.07
C GLY A 117 12.10 -2.14 2.97
N TYR A 118 12.27 -1.80 4.25
CA TYR A 118 12.90 -2.68 5.23
C TYR A 118 12.09 -3.96 5.47
N LEU A 119 10.77 -3.85 5.58
CA LEU A 119 9.88 -5.01 5.72
C LEU A 119 9.94 -5.92 4.49
N LEU A 120 10.06 -5.36 3.28
CA LEU A 120 10.24 -6.12 2.04
C LEU A 120 11.58 -6.89 1.97
N LYS A 121 12.61 -6.46 2.71
CA LYS A 121 13.84 -7.27 2.87
C LYS A 121 13.58 -8.51 3.72
N ARG A 122 12.75 -8.37 4.77
CA ARG A 122 12.55 -9.40 5.80
C ARG A 122 11.40 -10.36 5.49
N PHE A 123 10.39 -9.91 4.76
CA PHE A 123 9.16 -10.64 4.47
C PHE A 123 8.94 -10.79 2.96
N SER A 124 8.07 -11.72 2.56
CA SER A 124 7.74 -11.86 1.14
C SER A 124 6.92 -10.66 0.64
N ALA A 125 6.98 -10.38 -0.67
CA ALA A 125 6.09 -9.38 -1.28
C ALA A 125 4.62 -9.73 -1.05
N THR A 126 4.28 -11.02 -1.12
CA THR A 126 2.92 -11.51 -0.97
C THR A 126 2.38 -11.21 0.42
N LEU A 127 3.12 -11.54 1.48
CA LEU A 127 2.71 -11.27 2.85
C LEU A 127 2.53 -9.77 3.10
N ILE A 128 3.47 -8.95 2.64
CA ILE A 128 3.38 -7.49 2.78
C ILE A 128 2.17 -6.93 2.01
N SER A 129 1.88 -7.42 0.81
CA SER A 129 0.66 -7.06 0.09
C SER A 129 -0.62 -7.49 0.82
N PHE A 130 -0.60 -8.65 1.51
CA PHE A 130 -1.73 -9.09 2.34
C PHE A 130 -1.96 -8.18 3.56
N PHE A 131 -0.91 -7.63 4.17
CA PHE A 131 -1.07 -6.62 5.24
C PHE A 131 -1.83 -5.38 4.72
N GLY A 132 -1.72 -5.05 3.43
CA GLY A 132 -2.49 -3.97 2.80
C GLY A 132 -4.02 -4.14 2.89
N LEU A 133 -4.53 -5.37 3.04
CA LEU A 133 -5.96 -5.62 3.23
C LEU A 133 -6.50 -5.10 4.58
N LEU A 134 -5.62 -4.75 5.52
CA LEU A 134 -6.00 -4.10 6.78
C LEU A 134 -6.27 -2.60 6.60
N SER A 135 -5.96 -2.00 5.44
CA SER A 135 -6.11 -0.56 5.22
C SER A 135 -7.52 -0.02 5.51
N PRO A 136 -8.62 -0.63 5.01
CA PRO A 136 -9.97 -0.13 5.32
C PRO A 136 -10.37 -0.25 6.79
N LEU A 137 -9.79 -1.22 7.51
CA LEU A 137 -9.98 -1.34 8.96
C LEU A 137 -9.38 -0.14 9.66
N PHE A 138 -8.14 0.22 9.34
CA PHE A 138 -7.52 1.41 9.90
C PHE A 138 -8.24 2.68 9.45
N ALA A 139 -8.69 2.77 8.20
CA ALA A 139 -9.47 3.91 7.72
C ALA A 139 -10.75 4.12 8.56
N SER A 140 -11.51 3.04 8.82
CA SER A 140 -12.70 3.13 9.67
C SER A 140 -12.40 3.45 11.12
N LEU A 141 -11.32 2.91 11.70
CA LEU A 141 -10.91 3.28 13.06
C LEU A 141 -10.54 4.76 13.14
N ASN A 142 -9.79 5.28 12.16
CA ASN A 142 -9.47 6.71 12.10
C ASN A 142 -10.74 7.55 11.93
N ALA A 143 -11.70 7.14 11.09
CA ALA A 143 -12.97 7.84 10.94
C ALA A 143 -13.79 7.87 12.25
N TYR A 144 -13.80 6.78 13.00
CA TYR A 144 -14.43 6.74 14.32
C TYR A 144 -13.76 7.72 15.29
N PHE A 145 -12.43 7.71 15.41
CA PHE A 145 -11.71 8.54 16.39
C PHE A 145 -11.65 10.02 16.02
N PHE A 146 -11.46 10.36 14.73
CA PHE A 146 -11.23 11.73 14.29
C PHE A 146 -12.47 12.40 13.72
N LEU A 147 -13.35 11.65 13.04
CA LEU A 147 -14.56 12.19 12.41
C LEU A 147 -15.83 11.90 13.24
N ASN A 148 -15.73 11.14 14.34
CA ASN A 148 -16.86 10.68 15.15
C ASN A 148 -17.92 9.91 14.35
N GLU A 149 -17.50 9.21 13.29
CA GLU A 149 -18.40 8.38 12.50
C GLU A 149 -18.76 7.08 13.23
N PRO A 150 -19.99 6.55 13.10
CA PRO A 150 -20.41 5.34 13.79
C PRO A 150 -19.60 4.12 13.33
N PHE A 151 -19.04 3.38 14.29
CA PHE A 151 -18.27 2.16 14.00
C PHE A 151 -19.20 0.99 13.63
N HIS A 152 -19.08 0.47 12.41
CA HIS A 152 -19.95 -0.61 11.94
C HIS A 152 -19.39 -2.00 12.28
N PRO A 153 -20.17 -2.90 12.91
CA PRO A 153 -19.71 -4.23 13.31
C PRO A 153 -19.17 -5.12 12.17
N ILE A 154 -19.61 -4.88 10.93
CA ILE A 154 -19.14 -5.62 9.75
C ILE A 154 -17.62 -5.47 9.52
N ILE A 155 -17.05 -4.36 9.97
CA ILE A 155 -15.63 -4.06 9.86
C ILE A 155 -14.84 -4.94 10.83
N LEU A 156 -15.40 -5.27 11.99
CA LEU A 156 -14.82 -6.23 12.94
C LEU A 156 -14.88 -7.66 12.40
N LEU A 157 -15.96 -8.03 11.71
CA LEU A 157 -16.05 -9.33 11.03
C LEU A 157 -14.97 -9.44 9.94
N SER A 158 -14.83 -8.43 9.10
CA SER A 158 -13.76 -8.42 8.09
C SER A 158 -12.36 -8.38 8.71
N ALA A 159 -12.16 -7.64 9.80
CA ALA A 159 -10.92 -7.62 10.57
C ALA A 159 -10.47 -9.03 10.94
N THR A 160 -11.37 -9.78 11.59
CA THR A 160 -11.06 -11.11 12.10
C THR A 160 -10.76 -12.09 10.96
N LEU A 161 -11.53 -12.05 9.87
CA LEU A 161 -11.29 -12.88 8.69
C LEU A 161 -9.97 -12.55 7.97
N VAL A 162 -9.65 -11.25 7.81
CA VAL A 162 -8.39 -10.81 7.20
C VAL A 162 -7.20 -11.19 8.09
N SER A 163 -7.28 -10.94 9.40
CA SER A 163 -6.24 -11.33 10.36
C SER A 163 -6.02 -12.84 10.40
N PHE A 164 -7.09 -13.64 10.33
CA PHE A 164 -6.98 -15.10 10.26
C PHE A 164 -6.31 -15.56 8.95
N GLY A 165 -6.71 -14.98 7.81
CA GLY A 165 -6.08 -15.25 6.52
C GLY A 165 -4.59 -14.89 6.52
N LEU A 166 -4.23 -13.75 7.09
CA LEU A 166 -2.86 -13.28 7.22
C LEU A 166 -2.02 -14.21 8.12
N TRP A 167 -2.60 -14.67 9.23
CA TRP A 167 -1.95 -15.63 10.13
C TRP A 167 -1.61 -16.95 9.42
N ILE A 168 -2.53 -17.48 8.59
CA ILE A 168 -2.26 -18.68 7.78
C ILE A 168 -1.09 -18.45 6.82
N VAL A 169 -1.10 -17.34 6.07
CA VAL A 169 -0.02 -17.01 5.11
C VAL A 169 1.32 -16.90 5.84
N TYR A 170 1.35 -16.19 6.96
CA TYR A 170 2.55 -16.05 7.78
C TYR A 170 3.10 -17.42 8.23
N ARG A 171 2.23 -18.33 8.68
CA ARG A 171 2.63 -19.69 9.10
C ARG A 171 3.20 -20.51 7.95
N ILE A 172 2.67 -20.37 6.74
CA ILE A 172 3.17 -21.05 5.55
C ILE A 172 4.54 -20.50 5.15
N GLU A 173 4.68 -19.18 5.07
CA GLU A 173 5.96 -18.56 4.69
C GLU A 173 7.07 -18.79 5.71
N SER A 174 6.72 -18.81 6.99
CA SER A 174 7.66 -19.16 8.06
C SER A 174 8.17 -20.59 7.94
N LYS A 175 7.33 -21.54 7.47
CA LYS A 175 7.73 -22.93 7.24
C LYS A 175 8.59 -23.09 5.98
N GLN A 176 8.38 -22.25 4.98
CA GLN A 176 9.16 -22.22 3.73
C GLN A 176 10.52 -21.51 3.87
N GLY A 177 10.85 -20.99 5.06
CA GLY A 177 12.15 -20.35 5.33
C GLY A 177 12.25 -18.88 4.92
N TYR A 178 11.19 -18.27 4.37
CA TYR A 178 11.22 -16.87 3.93
C TYR A 178 11.33 -15.85 5.09
N VAL A 179 10.90 -16.23 6.30
CA VAL A 179 10.88 -15.35 7.48
C VAL A 179 12.08 -15.58 8.42
N GLY A 180 13.05 -16.42 8.01
CA GLY A 180 14.17 -16.82 8.86
C GLY A 180 15.53 -16.70 8.20
N ILE A 181 16.05 -15.48 8.04
CA ILE A 181 17.50 -15.26 7.88
C ILE A 181 17.97 -14.20 8.89
N PHE A 182 17.94 -14.62 10.16
CA PHE A 182 18.99 -14.32 11.14
C PHE A 182 19.19 -15.59 11.98
N LYS A 183 19.52 -16.69 11.29
CA LYS A 183 20.24 -17.80 11.94
C LYS A 183 21.73 -17.49 11.81
N MET A 184 22.31 -16.84 12.81
CA MET A 184 23.72 -17.07 13.09
C MET A 184 23.87 -18.55 13.44
N GLY A 185 24.78 -19.26 12.76
CA GLY A 185 25.19 -20.61 13.12
C GLY A 185 24.63 -21.72 12.22
N ASN A 186 25.49 -22.16 11.30
CA ASN A 186 25.65 -23.52 10.78
C ASN A 186 24.46 -24.48 10.87
N TYR A 187 23.68 -24.62 9.79
CA TYR A 187 23.10 -25.91 9.42
C TYR A 187 23.09 -26.07 7.89
N PRO A 188 23.45 -27.26 7.38
CA PRO A 188 23.56 -27.50 5.95
C PRO A 188 22.19 -27.51 5.28
N VAL A 189 22.13 -26.89 4.10
CA VAL A 189 20.95 -26.86 3.22
C VAL A 189 20.76 -28.26 2.64
N THR A 190 19.81 -29.03 3.16
CA THR A 190 19.27 -30.18 2.43
C THR A 190 18.42 -29.66 1.28
N GLN A 191 18.95 -29.80 0.06
CA GLN A 191 18.17 -29.65 -1.16
C GLN A 191 17.02 -30.65 -1.16
N VAL A 192 15.79 -30.16 -1.29
CA VAL A 192 14.66 -31.01 -1.64
C VAL A 192 14.47 -30.86 -3.15
N SER A 193 14.98 -31.84 -3.88
CA SER A 193 14.57 -32.15 -5.24
C SER A 193 13.13 -32.67 -5.20
N ILE A 194 12.23 -32.05 -5.95
CA ILE A 194 11.19 -32.61 -6.84
C ILE A 194 10.67 -31.45 -7.69
#